data_AF-A0A938RVB7-F1
#
_entry.id   AF-A0A938RVB7-F1
#
_cell.length_a   1.000
_cell.length_b   1.000
_cell.length_c   1.000
_cell.angle_alpha   90.00
_cell.angle_beta   90.00
_cell.angle_gamma   90.00
#
_symmetry.space_group_name_H-M   'P 1'
#
loop_
_entity.id
_entity.type
_entity.pdbx_description
1 polymer ?
#
loop_
_entity_poly.entity_id
_entity_poly.type
_entity_poly.pdbx_seq_one_letter_code
_entity_poly.pdbx_strand_id
1 'polypeptide(L)'
;MASKASNAAVANRASGAAAQARTAPGAAHVPKTIRSGSQGAEVRMVQTLLKKVGLAPGVIDGMFGPATHRAVVQFQEKRGLQADGIVGPDTWTALRERSGSDLDVSKYSTPTSNRGGDSAPRPGQNSPRPGQDGQRPGRLPPANPQDEAALRQEILRVAESQIGTVEKGENRGAVLKYQQHFGRGPEPWCADFVSWVYSQAGKATNSPYCPTFVQQLKKQGRWKGRNDPQPGDLVFFDWDGDKNPDHVGIVKAVNADGSITTIEGNTANPKNRREEGVFQKNREMNTVFGFGEVA
;
A
#
# COMPACT_ATOMS: atom_id res chain seq x y z
N MET A 1 -3.83 6.54 89.63
CA MET A 1 -3.70 6.70 88.17
C MET A 1 -2.20 6.58 87.86
N ALA A 2 -1.71 5.33 87.76
CA ALA A 2 -1.23 4.71 86.51
C ALA A 2 0.06 5.38 85.98
N SER A 3 1.23 5.08 86.57
CA SER A 3 2.16 3.96 86.26
C SER A 3 3.05 4.27 85.04
N LYS A 4 4.27 4.75 85.29
CA LYS A 4 5.57 4.06 85.18
C LYS A 4 6.06 3.83 83.75
N ALA A 5 7.16 4.50 83.45
CA ALA A 5 8.03 4.23 82.35
C ALA A 5 8.83 2.92 82.54
N SER A 6 9.22 2.39 81.38
CA SER A 6 10.39 1.56 81.12
C SER A 6 10.29 0.09 81.49
N ASN A 7 10.21 -0.75 80.47
CA ASN A 7 10.86 -2.05 80.50
C ASN A 7 11.56 -2.38 79.18
N ALA A 8 12.63 -3.14 79.35
CA ALA A 8 13.73 -3.39 78.43
C ALA A 8 13.38 -4.28 77.22
N ALA A 9 14.00 -3.95 76.09
CA ALA A 9 14.94 -4.74 75.30
C ALA A 9 14.68 -6.23 74.90
N VAL A 10 14.84 -6.43 73.58
CA VAL A 10 15.49 -7.52 72.81
C VAL A 10 14.67 -8.72 72.27
N ALA A 11 14.94 -8.96 70.97
CA ALA A 11 14.88 -10.20 70.17
C ALA A 11 13.54 -10.48 69.46
N ASN A 12 13.44 -10.91 68.20
CA ASN A 12 14.42 -11.35 67.20
C ASN A 12 13.73 -11.42 65.81
N ARG A 13 14.44 -10.95 64.77
CA ARG A 13 14.55 -11.45 63.38
C ARG A 13 13.36 -11.87 62.49
N ALA A 14 13.62 -11.56 61.19
CA ALA A 14 13.21 -12.23 59.94
C ALA A 14 11.80 -11.89 59.43
N SER A 15 11.54 -11.59 58.16
CA SER A 15 12.33 -11.48 56.93
C SER A 15 11.48 -10.72 55.90
N GLY A 16 12.12 -10.10 54.92
CA GLY A 16 11.48 -9.18 53.98
C GLY A 16 10.38 -9.77 53.10
N ALA A 17 9.39 -8.95 52.81
CA ALA A 17 8.54 -9.05 51.63
C ALA A 17 8.69 -7.72 50.87
N ALA A 18 9.37 -7.77 49.72
CA ALA A 18 9.46 -6.67 48.79
C ALA A 18 8.06 -6.32 48.29
N ALA A 19 7.56 -5.14 48.66
CA ALA A 19 6.38 -4.57 48.05
C ALA A 19 6.69 -4.27 46.58
N GLN A 20 6.13 -5.08 45.68
CA GLN A 20 6.11 -4.78 44.25
C GLN A 20 5.29 -3.51 44.05
N ALA A 21 6.01 -2.41 43.81
CA ALA A 21 5.42 -1.15 43.36
C ALA A 21 4.66 -1.40 42.06
N ARG A 22 3.34 -1.28 42.12
CA ARG A 22 2.48 -1.25 40.93
C ARG A 22 2.84 -0.01 40.12
N THR A 23 3.55 -0.20 39.01
CA THR A 23 3.77 0.83 38.00
C THR A 23 2.43 1.23 37.39
N ALA A 24 2.15 2.53 37.34
CA ALA A 24 1.03 3.09 36.60
C ALA A 24 1.09 2.68 35.11
N PRO A 25 -0.05 2.52 34.41
CA PRO A 25 -0.05 2.16 32.99
C PRO A 25 0.56 3.34 32.19
N GLY A 26 1.70 3.08 31.57
CA GLY A 26 2.32 4.02 30.63
C GLY A 26 1.36 4.33 29.48
N ALA A 27 1.32 5.60 29.07
CA ALA A 27 0.50 6.06 27.95
C ALA A 27 0.67 5.11 26.75
N ALA A 28 -0.40 4.40 26.39
CA ALA A 28 -0.37 3.42 25.32
C ALA A 28 0.06 4.13 24.03
N HIS A 29 1.25 3.81 23.52
CA HIS A 29 1.74 4.33 22.26
C HIS A 29 0.70 3.99 21.18
N VAL A 30 0.05 5.02 20.63
CA VAL A 30 -0.87 4.83 19.51
C VAL A 30 -0.01 4.45 18.31
N PRO A 31 -0.29 3.33 17.62
CA PRO A 31 0.49 2.90 16.48
C PRO A 31 0.53 3.98 15.41
N LYS A 32 1.55 3.93 14.57
CA LYS A 32 1.70 4.83 13.42
C LYS A 32 0.41 4.83 12.58
N THR A 33 0.03 6.00 12.08
CA THR A 33 -1.04 6.10 11.09
C THR A 33 -0.66 5.32 9.83
N ILE A 34 -1.47 4.33 9.50
CA ILE A 34 -1.31 3.52 8.29
C ILE A 34 -2.50 3.73 7.35
N ARG A 35 -2.24 3.54 6.08
CA ARG A 35 -3.21 3.68 4.99
C ARG A 35 -2.82 2.75 3.86
N SER A 36 -3.68 2.66 2.86
CA SER A 36 -3.37 2.20 1.51
C SER A 36 -1.89 2.29 1.11
N GLY A 37 -1.30 1.14 0.80
CA GLY A 37 0.12 1.01 0.44
C GLY A 37 1.11 0.93 1.62
N SER A 38 0.67 1.15 2.85
CA SER A 38 1.49 0.85 4.03
C SER A 38 1.81 -0.64 4.08
N GLN A 39 2.95 -0.97 4.67
CA GLN A 39 3.41 -2.35 4.84
C GLN A 39 3.99 -2.53 6.25
N GLY A 40 3.98 -3.77 6.75
CA GLY A 40 4.69 -4.14 7.98
C GLY A 40 3.78 -4.63 9.11
N ALA A 41 4.31 -4.55 10.33
CA ALA A 41 3.68 -5.13 11.52
C ALA A 41 2.34 -4.46 11.87
N GLU A 42 2.26 -3.14 11.74
CA GLU A 42 1.02 -2.38 11.96
C GLU A 42 -0.08 -2.80 10.99
N VAL A 43 0.29 -3.15 9.75
CA VAL A 43 -0.68 -3.63 8.76
C VAL A 43 -1.16 -5.03 9.09
N ARG A 44 -0.27 -5.94 9.49
CA ARG A 44 -0.69 -7.27 9.99
C ARG A 44 -1.59 -7.15 11.21
N MET A 45 -1.28 -6.20 12.09
CA MET A 45 -2.11 -5.89 13.24
C MET A 45 -3.50 -5.44 12.79
N VAL A 46 -3.63 -4.41 11.94
CA VAL A 46 -4.97 -3.96 11.51
C VAL A 46 -5.74 -5.07 10.78
N GLN A 47 -5.10 -5.84 9.90
CA GLN A 47 -5.72 -6.98 9.22
C GLN A 47 -6.20 -8.03 10.24
N THR A 48 -5.42 -8.31 11.27
CA THR A 48 -5.85 -9.24 12.33
C THR A 48 -7.02 -8.69 13.13
N LEU A 49 -6.97 -7.42 13.53
CA LEU A 49 -8.04 -6.78 14.31
C LEU A 49 -9.34 -6.67 13.50
N LEU A 50 -9.27 -6.26 12.23
CA LEU A 50 -10.42 -6.20 11.32
C LEU A 50 -11.08 -7.57 11.15
N LYS A 51 -10.28 -8.63 10.98
CA LYS A 51 -10.78 -10.00 10.94
C LYS A 51 -11.46 -10.40 12.26
N LYS A 52 -10.86 -10.06 13.39
CA LYS A 52 -11.41 -10.34 14.73
C LYS A 52 -12.76 -9.65 14.97
N VAL A 53 -12.94 -8.43 14.45
CA VAL A 53 -14.22 -7.70 14.56
C VAL A 53 -15.25 -8.09 13.48
N GLY A 54 -14.98 -9.16 12.72
CA GLY A 54 -15.92 -9.75 11.77
C GLY A 54 -15.90 -9.12 10.37
N LEU A 55 -14.84 -8.40 10.01
CA LEU A 55 -14.66 -7.83 8.67
C LEU A 55 -13.67 -8.68 7.87
N ALA A 56 -13.64 -8.49 6.54
CA ALA A 56 -12.82 -9.28 5.63
C ALA A 56 -11.69 -8.43 5.03
N PRO A 57 -10.53 -8.28 5.71
CA PRO A 57 -9.41 -7.45 5.24
C PRO A 57 -8.55 -8.14 4.18
N GLY A 58 -8.93 -9.33 3.73
CA GLY A 58 -8.13 -10.18 2.85
C GLY A 58 -7.14 -11.06 3.62
N VAL A 59 -6.03 -11.39 2.97
CA VAL A 59 -4.93 -12.16 3.56
C VAL A 59 -4.21 -11.30 4.61
N ILE A 60 -3.81 -11.90 5.74
CA ILE A 60 -3.00 -11.22 6.77
C ILE A 60 -1.53 -11.32 6.36
N ASP A 61 -1.12 -10.49 5.41
CA ASP A 61 0.21 -10.49 4.80
C ASP A 61 1.06 -9.28 5.20
N GLY A 62 0.46 -8.29 5.86
CA GLY A 62 1.12 -7.04 6.20
C GLY A 62 1.24 -6.08 5.04
N MET A 63 0.42 -6.23 4.00
CA MET A 63 0.29 -5.30 2.89
C MET A 63 -1.09 -4.65 2.90
N PHE A 64 -1.14 -3.33 2.99
CA PHE A 64 -2.40 -2.61 3.07
C PHE A 64 -2.99 -2.45 1.67
N GLY A 65 -3.64 -3.53 1.19
CA GLY A 65 -4.28 -3.62 -0.11
C GLY A 65 -5.79 -3.30 -0.11
N PRO A 66 -6.50 -3.49 -1.24
CA PRO A 66 -7.90 -3.07 -1.42
C PRO A 66 -8.86 -3.72 -0.43
N ALA A 67 -8.69 -5.02 -0.17
CA ALA A 67 -9.50 -5.72 0.81
C ALA A 67 -9.33 -5.14 2.22
N THR A 68 -8.10 -4.79 2.61
CA THR A 68 -7.82 -4.14 3.90
C THR A 68 -8.41 -2.74 3.96
N HIS A 69 -8.23 -1.93 2.90
CA HIS A 69 -8.85 -0.60 2.79
C HIS A 69 -10.37 -0.65 2.93
N ARG A 70 -11.04 -1.51 2.16
CA ARG A 70 -12.50 -1.71 2.27
C ARG A 70 -12.91 -2.13 3.68
N ALA A 71 -12.16 -3.04 4.31
CA ALA A 71 -12.45 -3.43 5.68
C ALA A 71 -12.29 -2.27 6.68
N VAL A 72 -11.29 -1.39 6.48
CA VAL A 72 -11.15 -0.17 7.31
C VAL A 72 -12.30 0.80 7.08
N VAL A 73 -12.66 1.10 5.84
CA VAL A 73 -13.82 1.96 5.52
C VAL A 73 -15.10 1.42 6.15
N GLN A 74 -15.39 0.13 5.96
CA GLN A 74 -16.57 -0.51 6.59
C GLN A 74 -16.53 -0.47 8.12
N PHE A 75 -15.33 -0.57 8.71
CA PHE A 75 -15.17 -0.43 10.14
C PHE A 75 -15.49 1.00 10.61
N GLN A 76 -14.94 1.99 9.93
CA GLN A 76 -15.13 3.41 10.23
C GLN A 76 -16.61 3.81 10.11
N GLU A 77 -17.29 3.40 9.04
CA GLU A 77 -18.74 3.62 8.86
C GLU A 77 -19.55 3.04 10.02
N LYS A 78 -19.27 1.78 10.40
CA LYS A 78 -19.94 1.10 11.53
C LYS A 78 -19.67 1.78 12.88
N ARG A 79 -18.67 2.66 12.97
CA ARG A 79 -18.28 3.37 14.19
C ARG A 79 -18.64 4.85 14.16
N GLY A 80 -19.22 5.35 13.07
CA GLY A 80 -19.49 6.78 12.92
C GLY A 80 -18.22 7.63 12.83
N LEU A 81 -17.11 7.04 12.35
CA LEU A 81 -15.86 7.75 12.06
C LEU A 81 -15.88 8.27 10.61
N GLN A 82 -14.96 9.17 10.30
CA GLN A 82 -14.67 9.51 8.91
C GLN A 82 -14.22 8.25 8.16
N ALA A 83 -14.95 7.89 7.10
CA ALA A 83 -14.75 6.67 6.32
C ALA A 83 -13.69 6.85 5.20
N ASP A 84 -12.51 7.33 5.59
CA ASP A 84 -11.40 7.68 4.68
C ASP A 84 -10.44 6.52 4.40
N GLY A 85 -10.65 5.34 5.01
CA GLY A 85 -9.78 4.18 4.86
C GLY A 85 -8.39 4.33 5.52
N ILE A 86 -8.17 5.40 6.29
CA ILE A 86 -6.94 5.68 7.01
C ILE A 86 -7.07 5.23 8.47
N VAL A 87 -6.16 4.35 8.89
CA VAL A 87 -6.08 3.92 10.28
C VAL A 87 -5.24 4.92 11.07
N GLY A 88 -5.86 6.04 11.42
CA GLY A 88 -5.33 7.06 12.33
C GLY A 88 -5.64 6.78 13.81
N PRO A 89 -5.28 7.69 14.72
CA PRO A 89 -5.47 7.51 16.16
C PRO A 89 -6.89 7.13 16.59
N ASP A 90 -7.91 7.74 16.00
CA ASP A 90 -9.32 7.46 16.33
C ASP A 90 -9.74 6.06 15.86
N THR A 91 -9.31 5.68 14.66
CA THR A 91 -9.58 4.34 14.12
C THR A 91 -8.85 3.26 14.94
N TRP A 92 -7.61 3.52 15.35
CA TRP A 92 -6.85 2.63 16.23
C TRP A 92 -7.53 2.44 17.59
N THR A 93 -8.00 3.53 18.18
CA THR A 93 -8.72 3.52 19.45
C THR A 93 -10.01 2.70 19.34
N ALA A 94 -10.83 2.98 18.32
CA ALA A 94 -12.06 2.23 18.07
C ALA A 94 -11.79 0.73 17.80
N LEU A 95 -10.72 0.38 17.08
CA LEU A 95 -10.32 -1.01 16.84
C LEU A 95 -9.90 -1.71 18.14
N ARG A 96 -9.14 -1.03 19.01
CA ARG A 96 -8.76 -1.55 20.34
C ARG A 96 -10.00 -1.87 21.16
N GLU A 97 -10.91 -0.91 21.28
CA GLU A 97 -12.17 -1.05 22.04
C GLU A 97 -13.03 -2.19 21.50
N ARG A 98 -13.21 -2.26 20.17
CA ARG A 98 -14.08 -3.28 19.57
C ARG A 98 -13.46 -4.67 19.58
N SER A 99 -12.15 -4.77 19.40
CA SER A 99 -11.46 -6.06 19.36
C SER A 99 -11.13 -6.60 20.74
N GLY A 100 -11.18 -5.76 21.78
CA GLY A 100 -10.69 -6.09 23.13
C GLY A 100 -9.20 -6.48 23.14
N SER A 101 -8.42 -5.97 22.17
CA SER A 101 -7.00 -6.33 22.01
C SER A 101 -6.14 -5.09 22.17
N ASP A 102 -5.05 -5.20 22.93
CA ASP A 102 -4.05 -4.15 23.02
C ASP A 102 -3.39 -3.89 21.67
N LEU A 103 -3.01 -2.62 21.42
CA LEU A 103 -2.30 -2.22 20.21
C LEU A 103 -0.78 -2.43 20.35
N ASP A 104 -0.40 -3.66 20.69
CA ASP A 104 1.00 -4.06 20.78
C ASP A 104 1.48 -4.55 19.41
N VAL A 105 2.10 -3.64 18.66
CA VAL A 105 2.63 -3.89 17.31
C VAL A 105 3.69 -4.99 17.31
N SER A 106 4.44 -5.18 18.41
CA SER A 106 5.56 -6.13 18.48
C SER A 106 5.11 -7.58 18.27
N LYS A 107 3.86 -7.91 18.65
CA LYS A 107 3.24 -9.23 18.44
C LYS A 107 3.04 -9.57 16.96
N TYR A 108 3.08 -8.57 16.09
CA TYR A 108 2.84 -8.70 14.65
C TYR A 108 4.12 -8.49 13.83
N SER A 109 5.27 -8.32 14.50
CA SER A 109 6.58 -8.36 13.85
C SER A 109 6.95 -9.80 13.54
N THR A 110 7.25 -10.09 12.27
CA THR A 110 7.91 -11.36 11.92
C THR A 110 9.34 -11.33 12.45
N PRO A 111 9.90 -12.45 12.96
CA PRO A 111 11.32 -12.52 13.28
C PRO A 111 12.11 -12.36 11.97
N THR A 112 12.65 -11.17 11.71
CA THR A 112 13.66 -11.01 10.67
C THR A 112 14.94 -11.69 11.14
N SER A 113 15.45 -12.59 10.29
CA SER A 113 16.72 -13.30 10.45
C SER A 113 17.82 -12.42 11.01
N ASN A 114 18.35 -12.85 12.15
CA ASN A 114 19.56 -12.36 12.79
C ASN A 114 20.72 -12.41 11.78
N ARG A 115 21.36 -11.26 11.50
CA ARG A 115 22.72 -11.23 10.94
C ARG A 115 23.54 -10.24 11.76
N GLY A 116 23.97 -10.70 12.93
CA GLY A 116 25.12 -10.15 13.62
C GLY A 116 26.40 -10.46 12.84
N GLY A 117 27.31 -9.50 12.81
CA GLY A 117 28.59 -9.58 12.12
C GLY A 117 29.46 -8.41 12.53
N ASP A 118 30.01 -8.53 13.73
CA ASP A 118 31.20 -7.94 14.35
C ASP A 118 31.87 -6.69 13.75
N SER A 119 32.14 -5.76 14.67
CA SER A 119 33.08 -4.66 14.56
C SER A 119 34.54 -5.16 14.55
N ALA A 120 35.31 -4.76 13.53
CA ALA A 120 36.76 -4.57 13.58
C ALA A 120 37.20 -3.57 12.48
N PRO A 121 38.35 -2.87 12.64
CA PRO A 121 38.46 -1.44 12.39
C PRO A 121 38.88 -1.09 10.95
N ARG A 122 38.47 0.10 10.49
CA ARG A 122 38.85 0.66 9.20
C ARG A 122 39.83 1.83 9.40
N PRO A 123 41.13 1.70 9.08
CA PRO A 123 42.02 2.84 8.95
C PRO A 123 42.05 3.32 7.48
N GLY A 124 42.12 4.64 7.29
CA GLY A 124 42.36 5.26 5.99
C GLY A 124 41.31 6.28 5.59
N GLN A 125 41.28 7.40 6.31
CA GLN A 125 40.71 8.65 5.83
C GLN A 125 41.67 9.25 4.81
N ASN A 126 41.17 9.59 3.63
CA ASN A 126 41.60 10.78 2.90
C ASN A 126 40.42 11.25 2.05
N SER A 127 39.66 12.18 2.62
CA SER A 127 38.80 13.09 1.87
C SER A 127 39.66 14.18 1.24
N PRO A 128 39.21 14.76 0.13
CA PRO A 128 38.77 16.15 0.24
C PRO A 128 37.31 16.32 -0.20
N ARG A 129 36.56 17.08 0.60
CA ARG A 129 35.32 17.79 0.22
C ARG A 129 35.71 19.25 -0.12
N PRO A 130 34.84 20.12 -0.70
CA PRO A 130 33.59 19.92 -1.44
C PRO A 130 33.52 20.71 -2.76
N GLY A 131 32.72 20.23 -3.71
CA GLY A 131 32.12 21.06 -4.77
C GLY A 131 30.64 20.72 -4.85
N GLN A 132 29.78 21.64 -4.47
CA GLN A 132 28.33 21.52 -4.62
C GLN A 132 28.00 21.80 -6.07
N ASP A 133 27.42 20.84 -6.78
CA ASP A 133 26.46 21.08 -7.87
C ASP A 133 25.54 19.88 -8.00
N GLY A 134 24.23 20.16 -8.08
CA GLY A 134 23.16 19.19 -7.84
C GLY A 134 22.83 18.28 -9.01
N GLN A 135 23.35 17.05 -9.00
CA GLN A 135 22.90 15.99 -9.89
C GLN A 135 22.30 14.80 -9.12
N ARG A 136 21.01 14.58 -9.38
CA ARG A 136 20.26 13.35 -9.08
C ARG A 136 21.02 12.12 -9.58
N PRO A 137 21.01 10.98 -8.86
CA PRO A 137 21.59 9.74 -9.38
C PRO A 137 20.81 9.29 -10.62
N GLY A 138 21.58 9.01 -11.67
CA GLY A 138 21.11 8.73 -13.03
C GLY A 138 20.27 7.46 -13.17
N ARG A 139 19.28 7.58 -14.06
CA ARG A 139 18.47 6.51 -14.67
C ARG A 139 19.40 5.42 -15.20
N LEU A 140 19.22 4.17 -14.79
CA LEU A 140 19.75 3.03 -15.53
C LEU A 140 19.04 3.02 -16.89
N PRO A 141 19.76 3.11 -18.02
CA PRO A 141 19.12 2.98 -19.32
C PRO A 141 18.52 1.57 -19.45
N PRO A 142 17.35 1.41 -20.10
CA PRO A 142 16.75 0.11 -20.32
C PRO A 142 17.67 -0.79 -21.17
N ALA A 143 17.52 -2.10 -21.02
CA ALA A 143 18.04 -3.09 -21.96
C ALA A 143 17.59 -2.70 -23.38
N ASN A 144 18.53 -2.69 -24.35
CA ASN A 144 18.37 -2.40 -25.79
C ASN A 144 17.08 -1.63 -26.21
N PRO A 145 17.17 -0.38 -26.70
CA PRO A 145 16.01 0.43 -27.13
C PRO A 145 15.03 -0.28 -28.08
N GLN A 146 15.50 -1.24 -28.89
CA GLN A 146 14.64 -2.04 -29.76
C GLN A 146 13.72 -2.98 -28.98
N ASP A 147 14.19 -3.54 -27.87
CA ASP A 147 13.43 -4.45 -27.01
C ASP A 147 12.32 -3.70 -26.26
N GLU A 148 12.60 -2.46 -25.83
CA GLU A 148 11.58 -1.61 -25.20
C GLU A 148 10.47 -1.23 -26.19
N ALA A 149 10.82 -0.84 -27.42
CA ALA A 149 9.85 -0.52 -28.44
C ALA A 149 8.95 -1.73 -28.78
N ALA A 150 9.54 -2.92 -28.91
CA ALA A 150 8.80 -4.16 -29.13
C ALA A 150 7.86 -4.48 -27.95
N LEU A 151 8.34 -4.31 -26.71
CA LEU A 151 7.52 -4.52 -25.51
C LEU A 151 6.33 -3.55 -25.44
N ARG A 152 6.54 -2.26 -25.76
CA ARG A 152 5.45 -1.26 -25.82
C ARG A 152 4.39 -1.65 -26.84
N GLN A 153 4.81 -2.08 -28.03
CA GLN A 153 3.89 -2.55 -29.07
C GLN A 153 3.09 -3.77 -28.60
N GLU A 154 3.73 -4.72 -27.94
CA GLU A 154 3.05 -5.92 -27.45
C GLU A 154 2.06 -5.60 -26.32
N ILE A 155 2.41 -4.70 -25.39
CA ILE A 155 1.48 -4.21 -24.35
C ILE A 155 0.22 -3.62 -24.99
N LEU A 156 0.39 -2.77 -26.01
CA LEU A 156 -0.73 -2.14 -26.69
C LEU A 156 -1.57 -3.17 -27.46
N ARG A 157 -0.93 -4.09 -28.19
CA ARG A 157 -1.61 -5.17 -28.91
C ARG A 157 -2.47 -6.01 -27.97
N VAL A 158 -1.93 -6.39 -26.81
CA VAL A 158 -2.68 -7.15 -25.79
C VAL A 158 -3.81 -6.29 -25.22
N ALA A 159 -3.55 -5.04 -24.81
CA ALA A 159 -4.58 -4.17 -24.25
C ALA A 159 -5.75 -3.94 -25.22
N GLU A 160 -5.45 -3.66 -26.49
CA GLU A 160 -6.44 -3.43 -27.54
C GLU A 160 -7.32 -4.66 -27.79
N SER A 161 -6.74 -5.87 -27.73
CA SER A 161 -7.50 -7.12 -27.87
C SER A 161 -8.58 -7.33 -26.81
N GLN A 162 -8.52 -6.58 -25.70
CA GLN A 162 -9.46 -6.69 -24.60
C GLN A 162 -10.60 -5.67 -24.66
N ILE A 163 -10.51 -4.64 -25.52
CA ILE A 163 -11.53 -3.59 -25.63
C ILE A 163 -12.90 -4.22 -25.93
N GLY A 164 -13.90 -3.85 -25.15
CA GLY A 164 -15.26 -4.41 -25.22
C GLY A 164 -15.48 -5.64 -24.34
N THR A 165 -14.48 -6.09 -23.57
CA THR A 165 -14.70 -7.05 -22.47
C THR A 165 -15.50 -6.35 -21.37
N VAL A 166 -16.65 -6.90 -21.02
CA VAL A 166 -17.62 -6.28 -20.12
C VAL A 166 -17.91 -7.16 -18.91
N GLU A 167 -18.16 -6.53 -17.77
CA GLU A 167 -18.59 -7.19 -16.55
C GLU A 167 -20.00 -7.78 -16.64
N LYS A 168 -20.21 -8.91 -15.97
CA LYS A 168 -21.53 -9.49 -15.73
C LYS A 168 -21.77 -9.61 -14.24
N GLY A 169 -22.39 -8.58 -13.68
CA GLY A 169 -22.47 -8.35 -12.23
C GLY A 169 -21.16 -7.74 -11.71
N GLU A 170 -21.18 -7.27 -10.46
CA GLU A 170 -20.09 -6.52 -9.86
C GLU A 170 -18.77 -7.33 -9.82
N ASN A 171 -17.78 -6.87 -10.58
CA ASN A 171 -16.44 -7.46 -10.72
C ASN A 171 -16.46 -8.92 -11.20
N ARG A 172 -17.44 -9.29 -12.04
CA ARG A 172 -17.72 -10.69 -12.41
C ARG A 172 -17.84 -10.92 -13.91
N GLY A 173 -17.92 -12.20 -14.30
CA GLY A 173 -18.07 -12.61 -15.69
C GLY A 173 -16.73 -12.72 -16.40
N ALA A 174 -16.65 -12.23 -17.64
CA ALA A 174 -15.46 -12.37 -18.47
C ALA A 174 -14.22 -11.66 -17.91
N VAL A 175 -14.41 -10.67 -17.03
CA VAL A 175 -13.33 -9.92 -16.40
C VAL A 175 -12.59 -10.72 -15.31
N LEU A 176 -13.21 -11.79 -14.77
CA LEU A 176 -12.62 -12.58 -13.68
C LEU A 176 -11.23 -13.14 -14.00
N LYS A 177 -10.95 -13.35 -15.29
CA LYS A 177 -9.64 -13.81 -15.76
C LYS A 177 -8.49 -12.90 -15.32
N TYR A 178 -8.72 -11.58 -15.19
CA TYR A 178 -7.67 -10.64 -14.80
C TYR A 178 -7.27 -10.83 -13.33
N GLN A 179 -8.25 -10.95 -12.43
CA GLN A 179 -7.99 -11.21 -11.01
C GLN A 179 -7.49 -12.66 -10.80
N GLN A 180 -8.12 -13.64 -11.47
CA GLN A 180 -7.79 -15.06 -11.31
C GLN A 180 -6.37 -15.41 -11.76
N HIS A 181 -5.82 -14.69 -12.75
CA HIS A 181 -4.41 -14.84 -13.14
C HIS A 181 -3.44 -14.63 -11.97
N PHE A 182 -3.81 -13.79 -11.00
CA PHE A 182 -3.04 -13.53 -9.78
C PHE A 182 -3.57 -14.26 -8.55
N GLY A 183 -4.46 -15.25 -8.72
CA GLY A 183 -5.08 -16.00 -7.62
C GLY A 183 -6.08 -15.20 -6.79
N ARG A 184 -6.65 -14.12 -7.36
CA ARG A 184 -7.61 -13.22 -6.68
C ARG A 184 -9.05 -13.55 -7.03
N GLY A 185 -9.96 -13.09 -6.17
CA GLY A 185 -11.41 -13.19 -6.37
C GLY A 185 -12.01 -11.93 -7.00
N PRO A 186 -13.35 -11.85 -7.10
CA PRO A 186 -14.04 -10.66 -7.58
C PRO A 186 -13.70 -9.43 -6.70
N GLU A 187 -13.01 -8.45 -7.29
CA GLU A 187 -12.67 -7.15 -6.70
C GLU A 187 -12.42 -6.10 -7.80
N PRO A 188 -12.39 -4.79 -7.49
CA PRO A 188 -12.03 -3.77 -8.48
C PRO A 188 -10.72 -4.11 -9.19
N TRP A 189 -10.75 -4.17 -10.52
CA TRP A 189 -9.75 -4.91 -11.30
C TRP A 189 -9.00 -4.05 -12.31
N CYS A 190 -9.03 -2.72 -12.18
CA CYS A 190 -8.24 -1.83 -13.05
C CYS A 190 -6.74 -2.17 -13.00
N ALA A 191 -6.20 -2.38 -11.79
CA ALA A 191 -4.79 -2.72 -11.59
C ALA A 191 -4.47 -4.18 -11.95
N ASP A 192 -5.41 -5.10 -11.74
CA ASP A 192 -5.29 -6.49 -12.21
C ASP A 192 -5.28 -6.57 -13.74
N PHE A 193 -6.13 -5.79 -14.42
CA PHE A 193 -6.17 -5.72 -15.88
C PHE A 193 -4.84 -5.26 -16.45
N VAL A 194 -4.31 -4.12 -16.01
CA VAL A 194 -3.03 -3.62 -16.55
C VAL A 194 -1.87 -4.53 -16.17
N SER A 195 -1.91 -5.15 -14.97
CA SER A 195 -0.91 -6.14 -14.57
C SER A 195 -0.97 -7.39 -15.44
N TRP A 196 -2.18 -7.86 -15.75
CA TRP A 196 -2.40 -8.98 -16.64
C TRP A 196 -1.89 -8.65 -18.05
N VAL A 197 -2.23 -7.48 -18.62
CA VAL A 197 -1.72 -7.05 -19.93
C VAL A 197 -0.19 -7.09 -19.98
N TYR A 198 0.47 -6.50 -18.98
CA TYR A 198 1.92 -6.51 -18.88
C TYR A 198 2.50 -7.92 -18.78
N SER A 199 1.86 -8.82 -18.02
CA SER A 199 2.25 -10.23 -17.92
C SER A 199 2.19 -10.95 -19.27
N GLN A 200 1.13 -10.71 -20.06
CA GLN A 200 0.97 -11.32 -21.39
C GLN A 200 2.00 -10.79 -22.37
N ALA A 201 2.43 -9.53 -22.20
CA ALA A 201 3.51 -8.93 -22.98
C ALA A 201 4.92 -9.32 -22.52
N GLY A 202 5.05 -10.22 -21.54
CA GLY A 202 6.34 -10.70 -21.05
C GLY A 202 6.99 -9.80 -19.98
N LYS A 203 6.32 -8.75 -19.49
CA LYS A 203 6.78 -7.92 -18.39
C LYS A 203 5.99 -8.23 -17.11
N ALA A 204 6.51 -9.13 -16.29
CA ALA A 204 5.87 -9.46 -15.02
C ALA A 204 5.70 -8.22 -14.12
N THR A 205 4.45 -7.92 -13.77
CA THR A 205 4.08 -6.94 -12.73
C THR A 205 2.83 -7.46 -12.03
N ASN A 206 2.69 -7.16 -10.74
CA ASN A 206 1.54 -7.60 -9.97
C ASN A 206 1.30 -6.62 -8.82
N SER A 207 0.31 -5.74 -8.99
CA SER A 207 -0.22 -4.93 -7.91
C SER A 207 -1.74 -4.85 -8.06
N PRO A 208 -2.53 -5.28 -7.06
CA PRO A 208 -4.00 -5.23 -7.12
C PRO A 208 -4.54 -3.81 -6.94
N TYR A 209 -3.66 -2.85 -6.61
CA TYR A 209 -4.09 -1.57 -6.09
C TYR A 209 -3.20 -0.42 -6.54
N CYS A 210 -3.83 0.69 -6.92
CA CYS A 210 -3.16 1.82 -7.54
C CYS A 210 -2.07 2.45 -6.63
N PRO A 211 -2.29 2.73 -5.34
CA PRO A 211 -1.26 3.29 -4.46
C PRO A 211 -0.07 2.36 -4.25
N THR A 212 -0.29 1.05 -4.03
CA THR A 212 0.84 0.10 -3.93
C THR A 212 1.59 -0.02 -5.24
N PHE A 213 0.90 0.10 -6.37
CA PHE A 213 1.52 0.04 -7.69
C PHE A 213 2.44 1.23 -7.91
N VAL A 214 1.97 2.45 -7.62
CA VAL A 214 2.80 3.65 -7.66
C VAL A 214 4.02 3.53 -6.74
N GLN A 215 3.83 3.03 -5.51
CA GLN A 215 4.96 2.82 -4.59
C GLN A 215 5.97 1.80 -5.13
N GLN A 216 5.49 0.71 -5.75
CA GLN A 216 6.35 -0.28 -6.40
C GLN A 216 7.15 0.35 -7.55
N LEU A 217 6.50 1.12 -8.42
CA LEU A 217 7.17 1.83 -9.52
C LEU A 217 8.24 2.80 -8.99
N LYS A 218 7.94 3.54 -7.92
CA LYS A 218 8.91 4.42 -7.25
C LYS A 218 10.10 3.64 -6.71
N LYS A 219 9.87 2.53 -6.01
CA LYS A 219 10.95 1.65 -5.50
C LYS A 219 11.81 1.07 -6.61
N GLN A 220 11.22 0.83 -7.78
CA GLN A 220 11.92 0.34 -8.97
C GLN A 220 12.59 1.44 -9.81
N GLY A 221 12.45 2.72 -9.44
CA GLY A 221 12.97 3.84 -10.24
C GLY A 221 12.19 4.11 -11.53
N ARG A 222 11.03 3.48 -11.73
CA ARG A 222 10.19 3.52 -12.94
C ARG A 222 9.04 4.53 -12.84
N TRP A 223 9.00 5.35 -11.79
CA TRP A 223 7.98 6.39 -11.63
C TRP A 223 8.40 7.67 -12.36
N LYS A 224 7.58 8.13 -13.32
CA LYS A 224 7.87 9.30 -14.17
C LYS A 224 7.24 10.60 -13.63
N GLY A 225 6.33 10.52 -12.67
CA GLY A 225 5.52 11.67 -12.28
C GLY A 225 4.57 12.05 -13.41
N ARG A 226 4.32 13.33 -13.66
CA ARG A 226 3.35 13.80 -14.67
C ARG A 226 3.96 14.08 -16.05
N ASN A 227 5.22 13.73 -16.26
CA ASN A 227 6.00 14.16 -17.42
C ASN A 227 6.21 13.01 -18.42
N ASP A 228 6.35 13.39 -19.69
CA ASP A 228 6.77 12.53 -20.79
C ASP A 228 5.94 11.24 -20.92
N PRO A 229 4.59 11.28 -20.98
CA PRO A 229 3.83 10.05 -21.22
C PRO A 229 4.23 9.42 -22.55
N GLN A 230 4.33 8.10 -22.60
CA GLN A 230 4.61 7.37 -23.84
C GLN A 230 3.61 6.22 -24.03
N PRO A 231 3.25 5.87 -25.28
CA PRO A 231 2.47 4.67 -25.56
C PRO A 231 3.05 3.43 -24.88
N GLY A 232 2.17 2.66 -24.22
CA GLY A 232 2.51 1.52 -23.39
C GLY A 232 2.73 1.84 -21.92
N ASP A 233 2.98 3.09 -21.52
CA ASP A 233 3.16 3.45 -20.10
C ASP A 233 1.88 3.20 -19.27
N LEU A 234 2.06 2.95 -17.97
CA LEU A 234 0.96 3.02 -17.01
C LEU A 234 0.59 4.48 -16.78
N VAL A 235 -0.71 4.77 -16.70
CA VAL A 235 -1.24 6.08 -16.26
C VAL A 235 -2.09 5.88 -15.02
N PHE A 236 -1.85 6.67 -13.99
CA PHE A 236 -2.62 6.69 -12.75
C PHE A 236 -3.43 7.98 -12.66
N PHE A 237 -4.63 7.88 -12.11
CA PHE A 237 -5.56 8.99 -11.91
C PHE A 237 -5.84 9.21 -10.42
N ASP A 238 -6.14 10.44 -10.08
CA ASP A 238 -6.57 10.90 -8.77
C ASP A 238 -7.75 11.84 -9.02
N TRP A 239 -8.96 11.35 -8.76
CA TRP A 239 -10.21 11.99 -9.16
C TRP A 239 -10.76 12.91 -8.07
N ASP A 240 -10.46 12.63 -6.80
CA ASP A 240 -10.91 13.42 -5.65
C ASP A 240 -9.86 14.42 -5.15
N GLY A 241 -8.62 14.34 -5.67
CA GLY A 241 -7.53 15.27 -5.37
C GLY A 241 -6.86 15.01 -4.02
N ASP A 242 -7.10 13.85 -3.41
CA ASP A 242 -6.56 13.49 -2.09
C ASP A 242 -5.06 13.14 -2.12
N LYS A 243 -4.45 13.14 -3.31
CA LYS A 243 -3.05 12.75 -3.59
C LYS A 243 -2.79 11.26 -3.42
N ASN A 244 -3.82 10.44 -3.58
CA ASN A 244 -3.79 8.99 -3.59
C ASN A 244 -4.40 8.51 -4.92
N PRO A 245 -3.70 7.68 -5.70
CA PRO A 245 -4.22 7.28 -7.01
C PRO A 245 -5.41 6.31 -6.87
N ASP A 246 -6.51 6.62 -7.54
CA ASP A 246 -7.76 5.85 -7.55
C ASP A 246 -7.78 4.78 -8.64
N HIS A 247 -7.27 5.13 -9.81
CA HIS A 247 -7.44 4.34 -11.02
C HIS A 247 -6.15 4.24 -11.81
N VAL A 248 -6.04 3.17 -12.61
CA VAL A 248 -4.89 2.94 -13.49
C VAL A 248 -5.37 2.45 -14.86
N GLY A 249 -4.69 2.92 -15.90
CA GLY A 249 -4.86 2.47 -17.27
C GLY A 249 -3.51 2.37 -17.98
N ILE A 250 -3.58 2.15 -19.30
CA ILE A 250 -2.42 2.12 -20.19
C ILE A 250 -2.54 3.29 -21.16
N VAL A 251 -1.48 4.07 -21.32
CA VAL A 251 -1.39 5.12 -22.33
C VAL A 251 -1.33 4.45 -23.70
N LYS A 252 -2.34 4.67 -24.54
CA LYS A 252 -2.36 4.22 -25.93
C LYS A 252 -1.69 5.24 -26.86
N ALA A 253 -1.97 6.51 -26.67
CA ALA A 253 -1.41 7.59 -27.49
C ALA A 253 -1.31 8.90 -26.69
N VAL A 254 -0.36 9.74 -27.08
CA VAL A 254 -0.29 11.16 -26.68
C VAL A 254 -0.80 11.97 -27.86
N ASN A 255 -1.86 12.74 -27.65
CA ASN A 255 -2.53 13.49 -28.69
C ASN A 255 -1.85 14.85 -28.91
N ALA A 256 -2.10 15.46 -30.08
CA ALA A 256 -1.47 16.73 -30.45
C ALA A 256 -1.84 17.91 -29.53
N ASP A 257 -3.00 17.84 -28.87
CA ASP A 257 -3.47 18.84 -27.90
C ASP A 257 -2.91 18.63 -26.48
N GLY A 258 -2.05 17.61 -26.29
CA GLY A 258 -1.47 17.26 -25.00
C GLY A 258 -2.36 16.37 -24.12
N SER A 259 -3.58 16.04 -24.56
CA SER A 259 -4.39 14.99 -23.94
C SER A 259 -3.81 13.60 -24.25
N ILE A 260 -4.30 12.58 -23.55
CA ILE A 260 -3.89 11.19 -23.80
C ILE A 260 -5.09 10.32 -24.14
N THR A 261 -4.88 9.39 -25.07
CA THR A 261 -5.78 8.27 -25.29
C THR A 261 -5.34 7.10 -24.41
N THR A 262 -6.25 6.49 -23.66
CA THR A 262 -5.97 5.40 -22.71
C THR A 262 -6.81 4.17 -23.00
N ILE A 263 -6.31 2.99 -22.60
CA ILE A 263 -7.09 1.75 -22.48
C ILE A 263 -7.15 1.40 -20.99
N GLU A 264 -8.37 1.29 -20.47
CA GLU A 264 -8.64 1.15 -19.05
C GLU A 264 -9.58 -0.02 -18.81
N GLY A 265 -9.29 -0.84 -17.80
CA GLY A 265 -10.19 -1.86 -17.26
C GLY A 265 -10.93 -1.33 -16.02
N ASN A 266 -12.03 -1.97 -15.64
CA ASN A 266 -12.90 -1.54 -14.55
C ASN A 266 -13.31 -0.07 -14.72
N THR A 267 -13.74 0.29 -15.93
CA THR A 267 -14.06 1.66 -16.31
C THR A 267 -15.43 1.69 -16.99
N ALA A 268 -16.19 2.75 -16.75
CA ALA A 268 -17.52 2.90 -17.37
C ALA A 268 -17.45 2.99 -18.91
N ASN A 269 -18.37 2.31 -19.59
CA ASN A 269 -18.56 2.39 -21.04
C ASN A 269 -18.92 3.83 -21.44
N PRO A 270 -18.21 4.45 -22.40
CA PRO A 270 -18.51 5.81 -22.87
C PRO A 270 -19.92 5.99 -23.43
N LYS A 271 -20.52 4.93 -23.99
CA LYS A 271 -21.87 4.93 -24.59
C LYS A 271 -22.97 4.47 -23.63
N ASN A 272 -22.62 3.71 -22.58
CA ASN A 272 -23.56 3.19 -21.60
C ASN A 272 -22.95 3.19 -20.19
N ARG A 273 -23.10 4.27 -19.44
CA ARG A 273 -22.44 4.43 -18.13
C ARG A 273 -22.90 3.44 -17.03
N ARG A 274 -23.90 2.59 -17.30
CA ARG A 274 -24.32 1.51 -16.39
C ARG A 274 -23.51 0.23 -16.60
N GLU A 275 -22.63 0.20 -17.59
CA GLU A 275 -21.78 -0.93 -17.93
C GLU A 275 -20.32 -0.59 -17.64
N GLU A 276 -19.63 -1.51 -16.98
CA GLU A 276 -18.19 -1.42 -16.72
C GLU A 276 -17.45 -2.53 -17.45
N GLY A 277 -16.22 -2.24 -17.85
CA GLY A 277 -15.45 -3.12 -18.72
C GLY A 277 -14.11 -2.54 -19.11
N VAL A 278 -13.57 -3.03 -20.22
CA VAL A 278 -12.35 -2.52 -20.85
C VAL A 278 -12.72 -1.58 -21.99
N PHE A 279 -12.37 -0.31 -21.86
CA PHE A 279 -12.70 0.71 -22.85
C PHE A 279 -11.56 1.67 -23.12
N GLN A 280 -11.60 2.25 -24.31
CA GLN A 280 -10.74 3.38 -24.67
C GLN A 280 -11.34 4.68 -24.16
N LYS A 281 -10.51 5.58 -23.62
CA LYS A 281 -10.93 6.92 -23.18
C LYS A 281 -9.96 7.99 -23.66
N ASN A 282 -10.48 9.20 -23.88
CA ASN A 282 -9.66 10.40 -23.97
C ASN A 282 -9.59 11.04 -22.59
N ARG A 283 -8.40 11.38 -22.12
CA ARG A 283 -8.17 11.88 -20.77
C ARG A 283 -7.40 13.19 -20.82
N GLU A 284 -7.97 14.17 -20.12
CA GLU A 284 -7.30 15.43 -19.84
C GLU A 284 -6.23 15.25 -18.76
N MET A 285 -5.12 15.96 -18.92
CA MET A 285 -3.96 15.85 -18.03
C MET A 285 -4.25 16.30 -16.59
N ASN A 286 -5.32 17.07 -16.36
CA ASN A 286 -5.71 17.53 -15.02
C ASN A 286 -6.20 16.38 -14.10
N THR A 287 -6.70 15.28 -14.67
CA THR A 287 -7.15 14.08 -13.93
C THR A 287 -6.01 13.10 -13.63
N VAL A 288 -4.82 13.34 -14.19
CA VAL A 288 -3.68 12.42 -14.11
C VAL A 288 -2.87 12.68 -12.83
N PHE A 289 -2.73 11.63 -12.02
CA PHE A 289 -1.83 11.57 -10.88
C PHE A 289 -0.36 11.42 -11.32
N GLY A 290 -0.11 10.55 -12.30
CA GLY A 290 1.21 10.40 -12.94
C GLY A 290 1.37 9.10 -13.71
N PHE A 291 2.57 8.88 -14.24
CA PHE A 291 2.89 7.79 -15.16
C PHE A 291 3.97 6.85 -14.60
N GLY A 292 3.88 5.58 -15.00
CA GLY A 292 4.85 4.54 -14.74
C GLY A 292 5.46 4.01 -16.04
N GLU A 293 6.78 3.89 -16.09
CA GLU A 293 7.52 3.43 -17.26
C GLU A 293 7.37 1.92 -17.49
N VAL A 294 7.34 1.50 -18.74
CA VAL A 294 7.24 0.09 -19.15
C VAL A 294 8.47 -0.73 -18.75
N ALA A 295 9.67 -0.19 -18.94
CA ALA A 295 10.94 -0.88 -18.70
C ALA A 295 11.77 -0.19 -17.63
#